data_AF-A0A2N5N3I7-F1
#
_entry.id   AF-A0A2N5N3I7-F1
#
_cell.length_a   1.000
_cell.length_b   1.000
_cell.length_c   1.000
_cell.angle_alpha   90.00
_cell.angle_beta   90.00
_cell.angle_gamma   90.00
#
_symmetry.space_group_name_H-M   'P 1'
#
loop_
_entity.id
_entity.type
_entity.pdbx_description
1 polymer ?
#
loop_
_entity_poly.entity_id
_entity_poly.type
_entity_poly.pdbx_seq_one_letter_code
_entity_poly.pdbx_strand_id
1 'polypeptide(L)'
;MEWILRGEIIHDPEGIVDRLRSDVMVFSEEIQQRRLLVEYSQFLRSYLFAKQSLEDGMVLDAHNHIVRTLNHYAHLELIESGQHPEPAVWRQMRRFHPGIYKLFEELATSPETLEQRIKLVLLACEFAIMSKMRSSCQLIFQVLESREEPWSIAELSDDESLSDLPIDLSLLLQRNVQRGYLREVAVLSKETGGESLDLRYKLPR
;
A
#
# COMPACT_ATOMS: atom_id res chain seq x y z
N MET A 1 -2.12 -19.07 -10.64
CA MET A 1 -1.45 -18.02 -11.44
C MET A 1 -0.18 -18.52 -12.13
N GLU A 2 0.73 -19.20 -11.43
CA GLU A 2 2.00 -19.67 -12.00
C GLU A 2 1.82 -20.62 -13.21
N TRP A 3 0.76 -21.43 -13.21
CA TRP A 3 0.43 -22.37 -14.29
C TRP A 3 0.01 -21.68 -15.59
N ILE A 4 -0.75 -20.56 -15.49
CA ILE A 4 -1.17 -19.75 -16.65
C ILE A 4 0.03 -18.98 -17.22
N LEU A 5 0.92 -18.49 -16.36
CA LEU A 5 2.09 -17.71 -16.76
C LEU A 5 3.26 -18.53 -17.28
N ARG A 6 3.47 -19.76 -16.76
CA ARG A 6 4.64 -20.60 -17.06
C ARG A 6 4.32 -21.89 -17.82
N GLY A 7 3.05 -22.28 -17.94
CA GLY A 7 2.64 -23.50 -18.66
C GLY A 7 2.79 -23.39 -20.18
N GLU A 8 3.00 -24.49 -20.87
CA GLU A 8 2.96 -24.52 -22.34
C GLU A 8 1.50 -24.65 -22.81
N ILE A 9 1.08 -23.83 -23.80
CA ILE A 9 -0.27 -23.92 -24.37
C ILE A 9 -0.26 -25.05 -25.39
N ILE A 10 -0.84 -26.20 -25.03
CA ILE A 10 -0.87 -27.40 -25.89
C ILE A 10 -2.01 -27.33 -26.91
N HIS A 11 -3.13 -26.68 -26.56
CA HIS A 11 -4.31 -26.56 -27.42
C HIS A 11 -5.14 -25.32 -27.06
N ASP A 12 -5.26 -24.37 -27.99
CA ASP A 12 -6.07 -23.15 -27.83
C ASP A 12 -6.59 -22.65 -29.20
N PRO A 13 -7.56 -23.36 -29.80
CA PRO A 13 -8.04 -23.05 -31.16
C PRO A 13 -8.76 -21.70 -31.27
N GLU A 14 -9.28 -21.19 -30.15
CA GLU A 14 -9.98 -19.90 -30.08
C GLU A 14 -9.08 -18.78 -29.53
N GLY A 15 -7.81 -19.06 -29.21
CA GLY A 15 -6.88 -18.06 -28.66
C GLY A 15 -7.34 -17.48 -27.32
N ILE A 16 -8.14 -18.21 -26.55
CA ILE A 16 -8.69 -17.72 -25.27
C ILE A 16 -7.61 -17.73 -24.20
N VAL A 17 -6.83 -18.80 -24.12
CA VAL A 17 -5.75 -18.94 -23.11
C VAL A 17 -4.61 -17.99 -23.42
N ASP A 18 -4.28 -17.79 -24.69
CA ASP A 18 -3.24 -16.86 -25.12
C ASP A 18 -3.65 -15.39 -24.89
N ARG A 19 -4.92 -15.04 -25.13
CA ARG A 19 -5.47 -13.73 -24.76
C ARG A 19 -5.50 -13.54 -23.24
N LEU A 20 -5.96 -14.53 -22.48
CA LEU A 20 -5.96 -14.47 -21.03
C LEU A 20 -4.53 -14.31 -20.47
N ARG A 21 -3.55 -15.01 -21.04
CA ARG A 21 -2.14 -14.83 -20.71
C ARG A 21 -1.66 -13.43 -21.06
N SER A 22 -2.00 -12.93 -22.24
CA SER A 22 -1.66 -11.58 -22.69
C SER A 22 -2.27 -10.52 -21.78
N ASP A 23 -3.54 -10.64 -21.42
CA ASP A 23 -4.26 -9.73 -20.52
C ASP A 23 -3.71 -9.80 -19.08
N VAL A 24 -3.29 -10.98 -18.62
CA VAL A 24 -2.61 -11.15 -17.33
C VAL A 24 -1.17 -10.61 -17.37
N MET A 25 -0.51 -10.64 -18.53
CA MET A 25 0.84 -10.10 -18.74
C MET A 25 0.83 -8.58 -18.96
N VAL A 26 -0.25 -8.03 -19.51
CA VAL A 26 -0.50 -6.60 -19.56
C VAL A 26 -0.95 -6.18 -18.17
N PHE A 27 0.02 -5.75 -17.36
CA PHE A 27 -0.24 -5.00 -16.15
C PHE A 27 -0.98 -3.70 -16.56
N SER A 28 -2.31 -3.73 -16.60
CA SER A 28 -3.06 -2.51 -16.87
C SER A 28 -2.73 -1.52 -15.77
N GLU A 29 -2.63 -0.25 -16.14
CA GLU A 29 -2.29 0.82 -15.20
C GLU A 29 -3.26 0.82 -14.00
N GLU A 30 -4.54 0.52 -14.23
CA GLU A 30 -5.56 0.39 -13.20
C GLU A 30 -5.27 -0.75 -12.22
N ILE A 31 -4.94 -1.95 -12.71
CA ILE A 31 -4.59 -3.10 -11.85
C ILE A 31 -3.33 -2.76 -11.04
N GLN A 32 -2.36 -2.09 -11.64
CA GLN A 32 -1.16 -1.63 -10.94
C GLN A 32 -1.51 -0.67 -9.81
N GLN A 33 -2.33 0.34 -10.07
CA GLN A 33 -2.76 1.34 -9.09
C GLN A 33 -3.53 0.71 -7.92
N ARG A 34 -4.46 -0.22 -8.20
CA ARG A 34 -5.18 -0.98 -7.16
C ARG A 34 -4.21 -1.77 -6.28
N ARG A 35 -3.26 -2.49 -6.88
CA ARG A 35 -2.26 -3.28 -6.15
C ARG A 35 -1.31 -2.40 -5.33
N LEU A 36 -0.86 -1.27 -5.88
CA LEU A 36 -0.04 -0.30 -5.16
C LEU A 36 -0.76 0.23 -3.93
N LEU A 37 -2.03 0.62 -4.07
CA LEU A 37 -2.82 1.13 -2.96
C LEU A 37 -2.96 0.09 -1.84
N VAL A 38 -3.30 -1.15 -2.20
CA VAL A 38 -3.44 -2.25 -1.23
C VAL A 38 -2.11 -2.54 -0.51
N GLU A 39 -1.02 -2.65 -1.26
CA GLU A 39 0.28 -2.97 -0.69
C GLU A 39 0.81 -1.83 0.19
N TYR A 40 0.61 -0.58 -0.25
CA TYR A 40 0.97 0.61 0.54
C TYR A 40 0.15 0.72 1.82
N SER A 41 -1.15 0.41 1.78
CA SER A 41 -1.99 0.36 2.98
C SER A 41 -1.45 -0.62 4.01
N GLN A 42 -1.04 -1.82 3.57
CA GLN A 42 -0.45 -2.83 4.45
C GLN A 42 0.92 -2.40 4.97
N PHE A 43 1.78 -1.82 4.13
CA PHE A 43 3.09 -1.30 4.51
C PHE A 43 2.99 -0.23 5.60
N LEU A 44 2.10 0.75 5.40
CA LEU A 44 1.85 1.82 6.35
C LEU A 44 1.31 1.28 7.69
N ARG A 45 0.32 0.39 7.63
CA ARG A 45 -0.29 -0.18 8.84
C ARG A 45 0.70 -1.00 9.66
N SER A 46 1.47 -1.88 9.02
CA SER A 46 2.46 -2.68 9.73
C SER A 46 3.59 -1.82 10.30
N TYR A 47 3.98 -0.74 9.61
CA TYR A 47 4.95 0.23 10.12
C TYR A 47 4.44 0.89 11.41
N LEU A 48 3.18 1.33 11.42
CA LEU A 48 2.59 1.97 12.61
C LEU A 48 2.52 1.00 13.79
N PHE A 49 2.17 -0.27 13.56
CA PHE A 49 2.22 -1.27 14.62
C PHE A 49 3.64 -1.53 15.11
N ALA A 50 4.62 -1.63 14.21
CA ALA A 50 6.02 -1.80 14.60
C ALA A 50 6.52 -0.63 15.46
N LYS A 51 6.16 0.60 15.07
CA LYS A 51 6.50 1.82 15.81
C LYS A 51 5.84 1.83 17.19
N GLN A 52 4.53 1.60 17.26
CA GLN A 52 3.79 1.61 18.52
C GLN A 52 4.29 0.53 19.48
N SER A 53 4.44 -0.72 19.02
CA SER A 53 4.95 -1.81 19.85
C SER A 53 6.35 -1.51 20.41
N LEU A 54 7.19 -0.82 19.64
CA LEU A 54 8.52 -0.42 20.09
C LEU A 54 8.44 0.67 21.16
N GLU A 55 7.58 1.68 20.98
CA GLU A 55 7.32 2.75 21.95
C GLU A 55 6.76 2.20 23.27
N ASP A 56 5.96 1.13 23.20
CA ASP A 56 5.40 0.44 24.36
C ASP A 56 6.39 -0.54 25.03
N GLY A 57 7.62 -0.67 24.52
CA GLY A 57 8.62 -1.61 25.02
C GLY A 57 8.37 -3.08 24.66
N MET A 58 7.37 -3.37 23.82
CA MET A 58 7.05 -4.71 23.30
C MET A 58 7.97 -5.06 22.12
N VAL A 59 9.27 -5.21 22.39
CA VAL A 59 10.31 -5.32 21.34
C VAL A 59 10.11 -6.54 20.42
N LEU A 60 9.62 -7.66 20.94
CA LEU A 60 9.38 -8.87 20.13
C LEU A 60 8.20 -8.70 19.17
N ASP A 61 7.13 -8.02 19.60
CA ASP A 61 5.99 -7.68 18.74
C ASP A 61 6.41 -6.65 17.67
N ALA A 62 7.20 -5.65 18.07
CA ALA A 62 7.80 -4.70 17.14
C ALA A 62 8.65 -5.39 16.07
N HIS A 63 9.42 -6.43 16.45
CA HIS A 63 10.18 -7.25 15.51
C HIS A 63 9.27 -7.97 14.50
N ASN A 64 8.18 -8.59 14.96
CA ASN A 64 7.23 -9.26 14.07
C ASN A 64 6.59 -8.28 13.07
N HIS A 65 6.20 -7.10 13.53
CA HIS A 65 5.62 -6.07 12.68
C HIS A 65 6.63 -5.47 11.70
N ILE A 66 7.88 -5.24 12.08
CA ILE A 66 8.88 -4.65 11.18
C ILE A 66 9.29 -5.63 10.08
N VAL A 67 9.34 -6.94 10.36
CA VAL A 67 9.57 -7.97 9.34
C VAL A 67 8.44 -7.95 8.30
N ARG A 68 7.17 -7.84 8.72
CA ARG A 68 6.03 -7.68 7.80
C ARG A 68 6.13 -6.40 6.99
N THR A 69 6.50 -5.31 7.64
CA THR A 69 6.71 -3.99 7.02
C THR A 69 7.74 -4.05 5.89
N LEU A 70 8.88 -4.71 6.12
CA LEU A 70 9.90 -4.91 5.09
C LEU A 70 9.40 -5.76 3.92
N ASN A 71 8.60 -6.80 4.17
CA ASN A 71 8.00 -7.60 3.09
C ASN A 71 7.06 -6.75 2.22
N HIS A 72 6.16 -5.96 2.84
CA HIS A 72 5.28 -5.06 2.09
C HIS A 72 6.04 -3.99 1.33
N TYR A 73 7.14 -3.47 1.90
CA TYR A 73 7.99 -2.52 1.21
C TYR A 73 8.63 -3.12 -0.05
N ALA A 74 9.16 -4.35 0.05
CA ALA A 74 9.72 -5.07 -1.08
C ALA A 74 8.67 -5.32 -2.18
N HIS A 75 7.46 -5.72 -1.80
CA HIS A 75 6.36 -5.92 -2.75
C HIS A 75 5.96 -4.62 -3.44
N LEU A 76 5.85 -3.53 -2.68
CA LEU A 76 5.48 -2.22 -3.20
C LEU A 76 6.45 -1.76 -4.30
N GLU A 77 7.75 -1.89 -4.06
CA GLU A 77 8.81 -1.53 -5.03
C GLU A 77 8.76 -2.38 -6.31
N LEU A 78 8.50 -3.68 -6.17
CA LEU A 78 8.35 -4.55 -7.31
C LEU A 78 7.11 -4.17 -8.13
N ILE A 79 5.96 -4.00 -7.48
CA ILE A 79 4.70 -3.61 -8.12
C ILE A 79 4.86 -2.24 -8.81
N GLU A 80 5.52 -1.27 -8.19
CA GLU A 80 5.75 0.06 -8.76
C GLU A 80 6.60 -0.01 -10.05
N SER A 81 7.55 -0.95 -10.11
CA SER A 81 8.34 -1.21 -11.32
C SER A 81 7.66 -2.10 -12.37
N GLY A 82 6.40 -2.47 -12.17
CA GLY A 82 5.66 -3.39 -13.04
C GLY A 82 6.09 -4.87 -12.90
N GLN A 83 6.83 -5.22 -11.86
CA GLN A 83 7.25 -6.59 -11.57
C GLN A 83 6.28 -7.28 -10.60
N HIS A 84 6.15 -8.60 -10.75
CA HIS A 84 5.42 -9.42 -9.80
C HIS A 84 6.34 -9.83 -8.63
N PRO A 85 5.90 -9.66 -7.38
CA PRO A 85 6.57 -10.27 -6.23
C PRO A 85 6.56 -11.79 -6.31
N GLU A 86 7.73 -12.41 -6.24
CA GLU A 86 7.87 -13.87 -6.19
C GLU A 86 7.79 -14.39 -4.74
N PRO A 87 7.43 -15.68 -4.52
CA PRO A 87 7.47 -16.28 -3.18
C PRO A 87 8.83 -16.14 -2.48
N ALA A 88 9.93 -16.18 -3.24
CA ALA A 88 11.29 -15.97 -2.75
C ALA A 88 11.73 -14.50 -2.87
N VAL A 89 10.89 -13.57 -2.42
CA VAL A 89 11.04 -12.12 -2.66
C VAL A 89 12.42 -11.59 -2.29
N TRP A 90 13.03 -12.02 -1.19
CA TRP A 90 14.34 -11.51 -0.77
C TRP A 90 15.48 -11.86 -1.74
N ARG A 91 15.39 -12.99 -2.46
CA ARG A 91 16.33 -13.33 -3.54
C ARG A 91 16.15 -12.40 -4.74
N GLN A 92 14.90 -12.05 -5.06
CA GLN A 92 14.56 -11.08 -6.10
C GLN A 92 15.08 -9.69 -5.73
N MET A 93 14.81 -9.22 -4.51
CA MET A 93 15.24 -7.92 -3.98
C MET A 93 16.75 -7.76 -3.94
N ARG A 94 17.50 -8.82 -3.66
CA ARG A 94 18.98 -8.77 -3.69
C ARG A 94 19.53 -8.33 -5.04
N ARG A 95 18.82 -8.62 -6.15
CA ARG A 95 19.20 -8.21 -7.50
C ARG A 95 18.51 -6.91 -7.91
N PHE A 96 17.23 -6.77 -7.58
CA PHE A 96 16.39 -5.67 -8.01
C PHE A 96 16.64 -4.38 -7.24
N HIS A 97 16.64 -4.44 -5.90
CA HIS A 97 16.86 -3.27 -5.04
C HIS A 97 17.73 -3.64 -3.82
N PRO A 98 19.06 -3.73 -3.99
CA PRO A 98 19.99 -4.22 -2.96
C PRO A 98 19.93 -3.46 -1.64
N GLY A 99 19.57 -2.17 -1.66
CA GLY A 99 19.40 -1.36 -0.44
C GLY A 99 18.31 -1.89 0.51
N ILE A 100 17.17 -2.35 -0.04
CA ILE A 100 16.06 -2.87 0.79
C ILE A 100 16.41 -4.28 1.30
N TYR A 101 17.07 -5.09 0.46
CA TYR A 101 17.64 -6.36 0.92
C TYR A 101 18.61 -6.14 2.08
N LYS A 102 19.46 -5.10 2.01
CA LYS A 102 20.42 -4.78 3.07
C LYS A 102 19.73 -4.36 4.37
N LEU A 103 18.62 -3.63 4.32
CA LEU A 103 17.82 -3.33 5.52
C LEU A 103 17.34 -4.61 6.23
N PHE A 104 16.87 -5.60 5.48
CA PHE A 104 16.47 -6.89 6.05
C PHE A 104 17.67 -7.64 6.63
N GLU A 105 18.81 -7.64 5.94
CA GLU A 105 20.05 -8.25 6.44
C GLU A 105 20.50 -7.58 7.75
N GLU A 106 20.52 -6.25 7.83
CA GLU A 106 20.85 -5.52 9.06
C GLU A 106 19.87 -5.84 10.21
N LEU A 107 18.57 -5.93 9.94
CA LEU A 107 17.59 -6.37 10.94
C LEU A 107 17.92 -7.75 11.51
N ALA A 108 18.27 -8.69 10.64
CA ALA A 108 18.46 -10.09 11.00
C ALA A 108 19.81 -10.35 11.69
N THR A 109 20.90 -9.76 11.16
CA THR A 109 22.27 -10.21 11.48
C THR A 109 23.15 -9.15 12.13
N SER A 110 22.71 -7.89 12.22
CA SER A 110 23.52 -6.85 12.87
C SER A 110 23.82 -7.21 14.34
N PRO A 111 25.03 -6.89 14.87
CA PRO A 111 25.41 -7.18 16.24
C PRO A 111 24.73 -6.25 17.28
N GLU A 112 24.05 -5.19 16.83
CA GLU A 112 23.32 -4.26 17.67
C GLU A 112 22.15 -4.95 18.40
N THR A 113 21.63 -4.30 19.46
CA THR A 113 20.43 -4.80 20.13
C THR A 113 19.24 -4.87 19.16
N LEU A 114 18.30 -5.79 19.42
CA LEU A 114 17.10 -5.92 18.60
C LEU A 114 16.34 -4.59 18.47
N GLU A 115 16.25 -3.83 19.56
CA GLU A 115 15.60 -2.52 19.58
C GLU A 115 16.28 -1.53 18.62
N GLN A 116 17.62 -1.41 18.66
CA GLN A 116 18.36 -0.53 17.76
C GLN A 116 18.20 -0.95 16.28
N ARG A 117 18.21 -2.25 16.01
CA ARG A 117 18.01 -2.78 14.65
C ARG A 117 16.62 -2.44 14.11
N ILE A 118 15.58 -2.58 14.93
CA ILE A 118 14.20 -2.18 14.57
C ILE A 118 14.14 -0.66 14.32
N LYS A 119 14.75 0.17 15.18
CA LYS A 119 14.79 1.64 15.01
C LYS A 119 15.42 2.06 13.68
N LEU A 120 16.52 1.43 13.29
CA LEU A 120 17.19 1.70 12.01
C LEU A 120 16.26 1.42 10.83
N VAL A 121 15.59 0.26 10.83
CA VAL A 121 14.67 -0.10 9.76
C VAL A 121 13.44 0.80 9.74
N LEU A 122 12.87 1.13 10.91
CA LEU A 122 11.76 2.07 11.02
C LEU A 122 12.08 3.42 10.38
N LEU A 123 13.28 3.96 10.58
CA LEU A 123 13.69 5.23 9.98
C LEU A 123 13.68 5.17 8.45
N ALA A 124 14.23 4.09 7.88
CA ALA A 124 14.25 3.88 6.43
C ALA A 124 12.82 3.70 5.87
N CYS A 125 11.98 2.93 6.56
CA CYS A 125 10.58 2.72 6.19
C CYS A 125 9.77 4.02 6.28
N GLU A 126 10.00 4.87 7.27
CA GLU A 126 9.32 6.16 7.41
C GLU A 126 9.59 7.06 6.20
N PHE A 127 10.86 7.16 5.78
CA PHE A 127 11.21 7.89 4.57
C PHE A 127 10.48 7.33 3.33
N ALA A 128 10.49 6.01 3.16
CA ALA A 128 9.83 5.35 2.03
C ALA A 128 8.32 5.63 2.01
N ILE A 129 7.64 5.46 3.15
CA ILE A 129 6.21 5.76 3.31
C ILE A 129 5.92 7.19 2.87
N MET A 130 6.69 8.17 3.37
CA MET A 130 6.45 9.58 3.06
C MET A 130 6.73 9.92 1.59
N SER A 131 7.74 9.30 0.98
CA SER A 131 8.13 9.56 -0.41
C SER A 131 7.15 8.95 -1.42
N LYS A 132 6.56 7.79 -1.10
CA LYS A 132 5.66 7.03 -1.99
C LYS A 132 4.17 7.27 -1.74
N MET A 133 3.82 8.00 -0.69
CA MET A 133 2.43 8.24 -0.30
C MET A 133 1.57 8.73 -1.47
N ARG A 134 2.06 9.75 -2.20
CA ARG A 134 1.28 10.33 -3.29
C ARG A 134 1.07 9.36 -4.46
N SER A 135 2.15 8.73 -4.95
CA SER A 135 2.06 7.78 -6.07
C SER A 135 1.22 6.56 -5.71
N SER A 136 1.35 6.04 -4.49
CA SER A 136 0.63 4.85 -4.06
C SER A 136 -0.85 5.10 -3.78
N CYS A 137 -1.24 6.34 -3.46
CA CYS A 137 -2.64 6.72 -3.22
C CYS A 137 -3.31 7.34 -4.46
N GLN A 138 -2.74 7.19 -5.65
CA GLN A 138 -3.24 7.82 -6.87
C GLN A 138 -4.70 7.46 -7.18
N LEU A 139 -5.10 6.21 -6.92
CA LEU A 139 -6.49 5.76 -7.12
C LEU A 139 -7.48 6.53 -6.23
N ILE A 140 -7.11 6.81 -4.97
CA ILE A 140 -7.94 7.64 -4.08
C ILE A 140 -8.05 9.06 -4.64
N PHE A 141 -6.97 9.63 -5.16
CA PHE A 141 -7.00 10.97 -5.75
C PHE A 141 -7.87 11.03 -6.99
N GLN A 142 -7.82 10.03 -7.87
CA GLN A 142 -8.70 9.95 -9.04
C GLN A 142 -10.18 9.92 -8.67
N VAL A 143 -10.56 9.14 -7.65
CA VAL A 143 -11.95 9.12 -7.15
C VAL A 143 -12.34 10.49 -6.59
N LEU A 144 -11.47 11.13 -5.80
CA LEU A 144 -11.72 12.47 -5.27
C LEU A 144 -11.79 13.55 -6.35
N GLU A 145 -11.08 13.40 -7.46
CA GLU A 145 -11.09 14.31 -8.62
C GLU A 145 -12.35 14.18 -9.49
N SER A 146 -13.09 13.07 -9.36
CA SER A 146 -14.25 12.79 -10.20
C SER A 146 -15.41 13.78 -10.04
N ARG A 147 -15.44 14.55 -8.94
CA ARG A 147 -16.43 15.61 -8.68
C ARG A 147 -15.84 16.73 -7.82
N GLU A 148 -16.49 17.90 -7.83
CA GLU A 148 -16.04 19.06 -7.03
C GLU A 148 -16.40 18.95 -5.54
N GLU A 149 -17.47 18.21 -5.22
CA GLU A 149 -17.97 18.08 -3.85
C GLU A 149 -17.11 17.16 -2.97
N PRO A 150 -16.91 17.51 -1.69
CA PRO A 150 -16.21 16.65 -0.73
C PRO A 150 -16.84 15.27 -0.58
N TRP A 151 -16.01 14.25 -0.43
CA TRP A 151 -16.41 12.86 -0.22
C TRP A 151 -16.42 12.46 1.25
N SER A 152 -17.47 11.77 1.70
CA SER A 152 -17.43 11.08 3.00
C SER A 152 -16.67 9.75 2.87
N ILE A 153 -16.27 9.17 4.00
CA ILE A 153 -15.65 7.83 4.02
C ILE A 153 -16.63 6.77 3.50
N ALA A 154 -17.92 6.90 3.81
CA ALA A 154 -18.95 5.97 3.34
C ALA A 154 -19.04 5.98 1.82
N GLU A 155 -19.12 7.17 1.20
CA GLU A 155 -19.15 7.29 -0.26
C GLU A 155 -17.90 6.74 -0.93
N LEU A 156 -16.71 6.95 -0.35
CA LEU A 156 -15.47 6.37 -0.87
C LEU A 156 -15.41 4.86 -0.71
N SER A 157 -16.01 4.32 0.36
CA SER A 157 -16.09 2.88 0.58
C SER A 157 -17.04 2.20 -0.40
N ASP A 158 -18.03 2.92 -0.91
CA ASP A 158 -19.02 2.42 -1.87
C ASP A 158 -18.61 2.65 -3.33
N ASP A 159 -17.52 3.37 -3.60
CA ASP A 159 -17.01 3.60 -4.96
C ASP A 159 -16.49 2.29 -5.58
N GLU A 160 -16.90 2.00 -6.81
CA GLU A 160 -16.56 0.75 -7.53
C GLU A 160 -15.04 0.50 -7.67
N SER A 161 -14.24 1.56 -7.63
CA SER A 161 -12.78 1.46 -7.71
C SER A 161 -12.14 1.02 -6.39
N LEU A 162 -12.82 1.24 -5.26
CA LEU A 162 -12.30 1.09 -3.90
C LEU A 162 -13.03 0.03 -3.06
N SER A 163 -14.29 -0.25 -3.34
CA SER A 163 -15.19 -1.05 -2.48
C SER A 163 -14.68 -2.46 -2.16
N ASP A 164 -14.00 -3.09 -3.12
CA ASP A 164 -13.48 -4.46 -2.97
C ASP A 164 -12.03 -4.51 -2.47
N LEU A 165 -11.41 -3.35 -2.22
CA LEU A 165 -10.02 -3.30 -1.80
C LEU A 165 -9.91 -3.48 -0.28
N PRO A 166 -9.05 -4.40 0.22
CA PRO A 166 -8.85 -4.61 1.65
C PRO A 166 -7.95 -3.52 2.26
N ILE A 167 -8.44 -2.29 2.29
CA ILE A 167 -7.71 -1.10 2.73
C ILE A 167 -8.38 -0.40 3.91
N ASP A 168 -7.56 0.27 4.72
CA ASP A 168 -8.05 1.16 5.77
C ASP A 168 -8.15 2.59 5.21
N LEU A 169 -9.31 2.95 4.66
CA LEU A 169 -9.55 4.28 4.07
C LEU A 169 -9.36 5.40 5.08
N SER A 170 -9.85 5.21 6.32
CA SER A 170 -9.71 6.21 7.39
C SER A 170 -8.24 6.55 7.65
N LEU A 171 -7.39 5.53 7.79
CA LEU A 171 -5.95 5.71 7.97
C LEU A 171 -5.31 6.40 6.77
N LEU A 172 -5.61 5.97 5.56
CA LEU A 172 -5.03 6.53 4.33
C LEU A 172 -5.41 8.00 4.16
N LEU A 173 -6.69 8.35 4.37
CA LEU A 173 -7.18 9.72 4.28
C LEU A 173 -6.52 10.59 5.34
N GLN A 174 -6.51 10.16 6.60
CA GLN A 174 -5.87 10.90 7.70
C GLN A 174 -4.40 11.20 7.41
N ARG A 175 -3.65 10.22 6.88
CA ARG A 175 -2.22 10.38 6.58
C ARG A 175 -1.98 11.33 5.42
N ASN A 176 -2.84 11.30 4.39
CA ASN A 176 -2.78 12.24 3.28
C ASN A 176 -3.19 13.67 3.70
N VAL A 177 -4.12 13.84 4.65
CA VAL A 177 -4.45 15.13 5.26
C VAL A 177 -3.26 15.67 6.06
N GLN A 178 -2.65 14.85 6.93
CA GLN A 178 -1.45 15.24 7.69
C GLN A 178 -0.30 15.67 6.78
N ARG A 179 -0.18 15.07 5.60
CA ARG A 179 0.81 15.42 4.59
C ARG A 179 0.45 16.67 3.77
N GLY A 180 -0.80 17.14 3.85
CA GLY A 180 -1.32 18.27 3.08
C GLY A 180 -1.72 17.93 1.65
N TYR A 181 -1.79 16.65 1.28
CA TYR A 181 -2.28 16.21 -0.03
C TYR A 181 -3.79 16.22 -0.13
N LEU A 182 -4.49 16.15 1.00
CA LEU A 182 -5.95 16.25 1.10
C LEU A 182 -6.35 17.34 2.09
N ARG A 183 -7.57 17.85 1.92
CA ARG A 183 -8.24 18.69 2.92
C ARG A 183 -9.42 17.95 3.52
N GLU A 184 -9.49 17.95 4.83
CA GLU A 184 -10.65 17.53 5.60
C GLU A 184 -11.55 18.75 5.86
N VAL A 185 -12.85 18.59 5.69
CA VAL A 185 -13.86 19.62 5.92
C VAL A 185 -15.03 19.04 6.70
N ALA A 186 -15.54 19.79 7.67
CA ALA A 186 -16.76 19.44 8.38
C ALA A 186 -17.98 20.04 7.66
N VAL A 187 -18.98 19.21 7.36
CA VAL A 187 -20.22 19.60 6.68
C VAL A 187 -21.41 19.22 7.56
N LEU A 188 -22.45 20.05 7.62
CA LEU A 188 -23.68 19.69 8.32
C LEU A 188 -24.32 18.47 7.66
N SER A 189 -24.61 17.45 8.46
CA SER A 189 -25.21 16.22 7.96
C SER A 189 -26.65 16.46 7.56
N LYS A 190 -27.00 16.10 6.32
CA LYS A 190 -28.38 16.18 5.83
C LYS A 190 -29.26 15.09 6.46
N GLU A 191 -28.66 13.98 6.87
CA GLU A 191 -29.36 12.81 7.42
C GLU A 191 -29.89 13.09 8.83
N THR A 192 -29.17 13.91 9.62
CA THR A 192 -29.58 14.32 10.97
C THR A 192 -30.31 15.66 10.99
N GLY A 193 -30.72 16.19 9.84
CA GLY A 193 -31.35 17.52 9.78
C GLY A 193 -30.42 18.67 10.19
N GLY A 194 -29.11 18.48 10.13
CA GLY A 194 -28.10 19.48 10.51
C GLY A 194 -27.70 19.46 11.99
N GLU A 195 -28.08 18.44 12.75
CA GLU A 195 -27.72 18.31 14.17
C GLU A 195 -26.31 17.73 14.38
N SER A 196 -25.72 17.08 13.36
CA SER A 196 -24.36 16.54 13.39
C SER A 196 -23.47 17.09 12.28
N LEU A 197 -22.16 17.03 12.50
CA LEU A 197 -21.15 17.33 11.50
C LEU A 197 -20.58 16.03 10.93
N ASP A 198 -20.53 15.94 9.61
CA ASP A 198 -19.89 14.85 8.88
C ASP A 198 -18.53 15.33 8.34
N LEU A 199 -17.49 14.56 8.61
CA LEU A 199 -16.16 14.79 8.04
C LEU A 199 -16.14 14.32 6.58
N ARG A 200 -15.67 15.20 5.69
CA ARG A 200 -15.54 14.92 4.26
C ARG A 200 -14.18 15.38 3.74
N TYR A 201 -13.75 14.78 2.65
CA TYR A 201 -12.41 14.90 2.10
C TYR A 201 -12.46 15.40 0.66
N LYS A 202 -11.50 16.25 0.29
CA LYS A 202 -11.32 16.71 -1.09
C LYS A 202 -9.86 17.07 -1.36
N LEU A 203 -9.52 17.25 -2.64
CA LEU A 203 -8.23 17.80 -3.00
C LEU A 203 -8.07 19.26 -2.55
N PRO A 204 -6.85 19.69 -2.21
CA PRO A 204 -6.50 21.10 -2.03
C PRO A 204 -6.75 21.87 -3.32
N ARG A 205 -7.39 23.03 -3.22
CA ARG A 205 -7.34 24.06 -4.27
C ARG A 205 -5.95 24.67 -4.34
#